data_AF-A0A430Q1I9-F1
#
_entry.id   AF-A0A430Q1I9-F1
#
_cell.length_a   1.000
_cell.length_b   1.000
_cell.length_c   1.000
_cell.angle_alpha   90.00
_cell.angle_beta   90.00
_cell.angle_gamma   90.00
#
_symmetry.space_group_name_H-M   'P 1'
#
loop_
_entity.id
_entity.type
_entity.pdbx_description
1 polymer ?
#
loop_
_entity_poly.entity_id
_entity_poly.type
_entity_poly.pdbx_seq_one_letter_code
_entity_poly.pdbx_strand_id
1 'polypeptide(L)'
;MREGSEIQEQDVLYKKLVITVKGHEPMVLKSYETFVKQVCDNLSIALISETRNRPTFFRLSMNKSPFIYKKQQRQYEFRTHYKYFTVDHITGCTADVFLEYIQRNLPEGVAMEVVKVRQTLSNVYTTHRLKQFNTAPTAEIYNIVLRDI
;
A
#
# COMPACT_ATOMS: atom_id res chain seq x y z
N MET A 1 -6.72 2.13 -34.41
CA MET A 1 -6.14 2.81 -33.23
C MET A 1 -7.29 3.48 -32.51
N ARG A 2 -7.53 3.18 -31.23
CA ARG A 2 -8.55 3.91 -30.46
C ARG A 2 -7.95 5.25 -30.08
N GLU A 3 -8.44 6.33 -30.69
CA GLU A 3 -8.14 7.68 -30.25
C GLU A 3 -8.77 7.86 -28.87
N GLY A 4 -7.93 8.11 -27.86
CA GLY A 4 -8.40 8.51 -26.55
C GLY A 4 -8.88 9.95 -26.66
N SER A 5 -10.17 10.19 -26.47
CA SER A 5 -10.69 11.54 -26.31
C SER A 5 -10.09 12.16 -25.06
N GLU A 6 -9.21 13.14 -25.21
CA GLU A 6 -8.69 13.94 -24.10
C GLU A 6 -9.84 14.73 -23.48
N ILE A 7 -10.35 14.27 -22.35
CA ILE A 7 -11.31 15.02 -21.55
C ILE A 7 -10.50 16.11 -20.84
N GLN A 8 -10.82 17.39 -21.08
CA GLN A 8 -10.20 18.54 -20.42
C GLN A 8 -10.68 18.67 -18.96
N GLU A 9 -10.50 17.63 -18.16
CA GLU A 9 -10.71 17.68 -16.73
C GLU A 9 -9.38 17.92 -16.01
N GLN A 10 -9.39 18.73 -14.96
CA GLN A 10 -8.19 19.03 -14.18
C GLN A 10 -7.73 17.77 -13.45
N ASP A 11 -6.48 17.34 -13.71
CA ASP A 11 -5.93 16.14 -13.08
C ASP A 11 -5.78 16.32 -11.55
N VAL A 12 -5.97 15.21 -10.85
CA VAL A 12 -5.82 15.15 -9.39
C VAL A 12 -4.35 15.11 -9.04
N LEU A 13 -3.91 15.92 -8.08
CA LEU A 13 -2.54 15.84 -7.57
C LEU A 13 -2.51 15.10 -6.24
N TYR A 14 -1.61 14.13 -6.10
CA TYR A 14 -1.33 13.45 -4.85
C TYR A 14 -0.02 13.96 -4.26
N LYS A 15 -0.10 14.46 -3.02
CA LYS A 15 1.07 14.88 -2.26
C LYS A 15 1.96 13.68 -1.93
N LYS A 16 1.33 12.56 -1.56
CA LYS A 16 2.00 11.33 -1.15
C LYS A 16 1.15 10.12 -1.48
N LEU A 17 1.79 9.08 -1.97
CA LEU A 17 1.23 7.75 -2.20
C LEU A 17 2.00 6.76 -1.33
N VAL A 18 1.31 6.15 -0.36
CA VAL A 18 1.90 5.15 0.53
C VAL A 18 1.32 3.79 0.18
N ILE A 19 2.20 2.86 -0.21
CA ILE A 19 1.82 1.49 -0.55
C ILE A 19 2.44 0.57 0.50
N THR A 20 1.59 -0.17 1.20
CA THR A 20 2.00 -1.19 2.16
C THR A 20 1.75 -2.56 1.58
N VAL A 21 2.81 -3.34 1.45
CA VAL A 21 2.77 -4.72 0.95
C VAL A 21 3.03 -5.67 2.10
N LYS A 22 2.14 -6.65 2.27
CA LYS A 22 2.15 -7.63 3.35
C LYS A 22 2.25 -9.03 2.76
N GLY A 23 3.07 -9.90 3.33
CA GLY A 23 3.21 -11.28 2.84
C GLY A 23 3.82 -12.21 3.88
N HIS A 24 3.70 -13.51 3.65
CA HIS A 24 4.26 -14.54 4.54
C HIS A 24 5.75 -14.80 4.29
N GLU A 25 6.20 -14.71 3.04
CA GLU A 25 7.58 -14.98 2.65
C GLU A 25 8.39 -13.70 2.40
N PRO A 26 9.49 -13.45 3.14
CA PRO A 26 10.28 -12.24 2.99
C PRO A 26 11.02 -12.14 1.65
N MET A 27 11.40 -13.28 1.06
CA MET A 27 12.12 -13.29 -0.22
C MET A 27 11.21 -12.86 -1.38
N VAL A 28 9.92 -13.22 -1.34
CA VAL A 28 8.93 -12.75 -2.31
C VAL A 28 8.79 -11.24 -2.24
N LEU A 29 8.69 -10.66 -1.02
CA LEU A 29 8.62 -9.21 -0.85
C LEU A 29 9.89 -8.49 -1.34
N LYS A 30 11.07 -9.09 -1.17
CA LYS A 30 12.33 -8.54 -1.67
C LYS A 30 12.40 -8.54 -3.20
N SER A 31 11.97 -9.63 -3.84
CA SER A 31 11.87 -9.71 -5.30
C SER A 31 10.86 -8.68 -5.83
N TYR A 32 9.72 -8.55 -5.16
CA TYR A 32 8.72 -7.55 -5.53
C TYR A 32 9.23 -6.11 -5.38
N GLU A 33 10.02 -5.82 -4.33
CA GLU A 33 10.71 -4.54 -4.19
C GLU A 33 11.64 -4.23 -5.37
N THR A 34 12.42 -5.22 -5.85
CA THR A 34 13.27 -5.01 -7.03
C THR A 34 12.47 -4.73 -8.29
N PHE A 35 11.33 -5.40 -8.46
CA PHE A 35 10.41 -5.14 -9.56
C PHE A 35 9.83 -3.71 -9.51
N VAL A 36 9.33 -3.28 -8.34
CA VAL A 36 8.76 -1.93 -8.18
C VAL A 36 9.82 -0.84 -8.41
N LYS A 37 11.07 -1.05 -7.94
CA LYS A 37 12.18 -0.13 -8.21
C LYS A 37 12.43 0.02 -9.71
N GLN A 38 12.50 -1.08 -10.45
CA GLN A 38 12.66 -1.04 -11.91
C GLN A 38 11.52 -0.29 -12.61
N VAL A 39 10.28 -0.46 -12.14
CA VAL A 39 9.12 0.26 -12.68
C VAL A 39 9.25 1.76 -12.43
N CYS A 40 9.62 2.16 -11.21
CA CYS A 40 9.85 3.55 -10.84
C CYS A 40 11.00 4.19 -11.64
N ASP A 41 12.10 3.47 -11.86
CA ASP A 41 13.23 3.94 -12.65
C ASP A 41 12.81 4.24 -14.10
N ASN A 42 11.98 3.37 -14.70
CA ASN A 42 11.48 3.57 -16.06
C ASN A 42 10.45 4.71 -16.17
N LEU A 43 9.61 4.89 -15.15
CA LEU A 43 8.62 5.97 -15.09
C LEU A 43 9.20 7.29 -14.56
N SER A 44 10.50 7.31 -14.21
CA SER A 44 11.18 8.47 -13.59
C SER A 44 10.48 8.96 -12.31
N ILE A 45 9.99 8.04 -11.49
CA ILE A 45 9.31 8.31 -10.21
C ILE A 45 10.28 8.09 -9.07
N ALA A 46 10.40 9.07 -8.15
CA ALA A 46 11.20 8.90 -6.94
C ALA A 46 10.49 7.98 -5.94
N LEU A 47 11.11 6.84 -5.64
CA LEU A 47 10.59 5.83 -4.72
C LEU A 47 11.45 5.70 -3.47
N ILE A 48 10.82 5.77 -2.30
CA ILE A 48 11.44 5.43 -1.03
C ILE A 48 10.92 4.05 -0.59
N SER A 49 11.82 3.09 -0.45
CA SER A 49 11.50 1.71 -0.02
C SER A 49 12.01 1.44 1.39
N GLU A 50 11.13 1.03 2.29
CA GLU A 50 11.46 0.68 3.67
C GLU A 50 10.95 -0.72 4.00
N THR A 51 11.68 -1.48 4.82
CA THR A 51 11.22 -2.77 5.35
C THR A 51 11.15 -2.68 6.86
N ARG A 52 10.08 -3.24 7.40
CA ARG A 52 9.93 -3.36 8.85
C ARG A 52 10.96 -4.34 9.40
N ASN A 53 11.70 -3.92 10.43
CA ASN A 53 12.76 -4.75 11.04
C ASN A 53 12.24 -6.09 11.60
N ARG A 54 11.00 -6.13 12.10
CA ARG A 54 10.41 -7.34 12.70
C ARG A 54 9.06 -7.68 12.08
N PRO A 55 8.81 -8.95 11.70
CA PRO A 55 7.49 -9.38 11.27
C PRO A 55 6.50 -9.36 12.43
N THR A 56 5.22 -9.32 12.10
CA THR A 56 4.14 -9.55 13.06
C THR A 56 3.93 -11.05 13.22
N PHE A 57 3.85 -11.52 14.46
CA PHE A 57 3.65 -12.93 14.78
C PHE A 57 2.23 -13.13 15.31
N PHE A 58 1.50 -14.05 14.71
CA PHE A 58 0.23 -14.54 15.23
C PHE A 58 0.41 -16.00 15.64
N ARG A 59 0.30 -16.29 16.94
CA ARG A 59 0.60 -17.60 17.51
C ARG A 59 -0.67 -18.26 18.04
N LEU A 60 -0.82 -19.54 17.75
CA LEU A 60 -1.95 -20.36 18.20
C LEU A 60 -1.42 -21.66 18.81
N SER A 61 -1.97 -22.06 19.96
CA SER A 61 -1.66 -23.33 20.59
C SER A 61 -2.88 -24.24 20.52
N MET A 62 -2.74 -25.38 19.86
CA MET A 62 -3.82 -26.35 19.68
C MET A 62 -3.41 -27.71 20.24
N ASN A 63 -4.37 -28.48 20.74
CA ASN A 63 -4.11 -29.85 21.16
C ASN A 63 -3.63 -30.68 19.95
N LYS A 64 -2.67 -31.58 20.19
CA LYS A 64 -2.21 -32.51 19.14
C LYS A 64 -3.29 -33.50 18.74
N SER A 65 -4.03 -33.99 19.73
CA SER A 65 -5.12 -34.94 19.54
C SER A 65 -6.46 -34.19 19.47
N PRO A 66 -7.41 -34.65 18.65
CA PRO A 66 -8.76 -34.09 18.60
C PRO A 66 -9.52 -34.22 19.94
N PHE A 67 -9.19 -35.19 20.81
CA PHE A 67 -9.98 -35.45 22.03
C PHE A 67 -9.12 -35.81 23.26
N ILE A 68 -9.55 -35.33 24.45
CA ILE A 68 -9.05 -35.60 25.82
C ILE A 68 -7.59 -35.21 26.15
N TYR A 69 -6.65 -35.26 25.20
CA TYR A 69 -5.22 -35.08 25.50
C TYR A 69 -4.77 -33.61 25.53
N LYS A 70 -5.15 -32.87 26.59
CA LYS A 70 -4.78 -31.45 26.76
C LYS A 70 -3.30 -31.17 27.00
N LYS A 71 -2.57 -32.11 27.63
CA LYS A 71 -1.13 -31.92 27.97
C LYS A 71 -0.22 -31.85 26.74
N GLN A 72 -0.65 -32.44 25.62
CA GLN A 72 0.12 -32.48 24.39
C GLN A 72 -0.39 -31.43 23.41
N GLN A 73 0.34 -30.31 23.29
CA GLN A 73 -0.03 -29.21 22.40
C GLN A 73 0.99 -29.02 21.26
N ARG A 74 0.52 -28.48 20.14
CA ARG A 74 1.30 -27.94 19.02
C ARG A 74 1.15 -26.43 19.03
N GLN A 75 2.26 -25.74 18.83
CA GLN A 75 2.26 -24.29 18.63
C GLN A 75 2.39 -24.02 17.13
N TYR A 76 1.51 -23.18 16.62
CA TYR A 76 1.49 -22.69 15.25
C TYR A 76 1.84 -21.20 15.27
N GLU A 77 2.53 -20.74 14.23
CA GLU A 77 2.90 -19.33 14.07
C GLU A 77 2.67 -18.90 12.62
N PHE A 78 1.90 -17.84 12.45
CA PHE A 78 1.78 -17.11 11.20
C PHE A 78 2.65 -15.86 11.27
N ARG A 79 3.53 -15.71 10.28
CA ARG A 79 4.44 -14.57 10.16
C ARG A 79 3.95 -13.64 9.06
N THR A 80 3.79 -12.36 9.37
CA THR A 80 3.48 -11.34 8.37
C THR A 80 4.65 -10.37 8.29
N HIS A 81 5.31 -10.35 7.13
CA HIS A 81 6.35 -9.41 6.78
C HIS A 81 5.73 -8.19 6.08
N TYR A 82 6.39 -7.04 6.19
CA TYR A 82 5.88 -5.77 5.69
C TYR A 82 6.96 -5.06 4.88
N LYS A 83 6.54 -4.53 3.72
CA LYS A 83 7.33 -3.62 2.90
C LYS A 83 6.52 -2.36 2.64
N TYR A 84 7.15 -1.20 2.82
CA TYR A 84 6.56 0.10 2.62
C TYR A 84 7.22 0.77 1.42
N PHE A 85 6.40 1.30 0.54
CA PHE A 85 6.81 2.11 -0.60
C PHE A 85 6.15 3.47 -0.49
N THR A 86 6.94 4.52 -0.52
CA THR A 86 6.45 5.90 -0.50
C THR A 86 6.88 6.59 -1.78
N VAL A 87 5.91 7.17 -2.47
CA VAL A 87 6.12 8.05 -3.63
C VAL A 87 5.57 9.42 -3.27
N ASP A 88 6.38 10.46 -3.47
CA ASP A 88 6.00 11.84 -3.22
C ASP A 88 5.67 12.56 -4.54
N HIS A 89 4.70 13.47 -4.51
CA HIS A 89 4.31 14.36 -5.62
C HIS A 89 4.05 13.62 -6.94
N ILE A 90 2.88 12.99 -7.06
CA ILE A 90 2.48 12.26 -8.28
C ILE A 90 1.12 12.75 -8.78
N THR A 91 0.98 12.86 -10.10
CA THR A 91 -0.29 13.19 -10.77
C THR A 91 -1.25 11.99 -10.75
N GLY A 92 -2.54 12.25 -10.94
CA GLY A 92 -3.60 11.26 -10.81
C GLY A 92 -3.49 10.19 -11.88
N CYS A 93 -3.38 10.61 -13.13
CA CYS A 93 -3.20 9.71 -14.27
C CYS A 93 -1.95 8.81 -14.13
N THR A 94 -0.82 9.38 -13.70
CA THR A 94 0.42 8.61 -13.52
C THR A 94 0.30 7.64 -12.35
N ALA A 95 -0.34 8.05 -11.24
CA ALA A 95 -0.58 7.17 -10.11
C ALA A 95 -1.48 6.00 -10.49
N ASP A 96 -2.51 6.22 -11.31
CA ASP A 96 -3.43 5.17 -11.73
C ASP A 96 -2.76 4.16 -12.67
N VAL A 97 -1.98 4.60 -13.66
CA VAL A 97 -1.18 3.70 -14.53
C VAL A 97 -0.14 2.93 -13.71
N PHE A 98 0.53 3.61 -12.79
CA PHE A 98 1.52 2.99 -11.91
C PHE A 98 0.91 1.90 -11.02
N LEU A 99 -0.21 2.21 -10.35
CA LEU A 99 -0.91 1.27 -9.48
C LEU A 99 -1.51 0.11 -10.28
N GLU A 100 -2.06 0.37 -11.46
CA GLU A 100 -2.59 -0.67 -12.34
C GLU A 100 -1.51 -1.71 -12.68
N TYR A 101 -0.33 -1.27 -13.12
CA TYR A 101 0.76 -2.18 -13.49
C TYR A 101 1.27 -2.99 -12.29
N ILE A 102 1.41 -2.34 -11.14
CA ILE A 102 1.89 -2.98 -9.92
C ILE A 102 0.88 -3.98 -9.36
N GLN A 103 -0.41 -3.64 -9.34
CA GLN A 103 -1.49 -4.51 -8.86
C GLN A 103 -1.71 -5.72 -9.78
N ARG A 104 -1.61 -5.53 -11.11
CA ARG A 104 -1.72 -6.64 -12.07
C ARG A 104 -0.64 -7.71 -11.85
N ASN A 105 0.55 -7.29 -11.42
CA ASN A 105 1.69 -8.15 -11.18
C ASN A 105 1.91 -8.49 -9.69
N LEU A 106 0.88 -8.33 -8.84
CA LEU A 106 0.97 -8.70 -7.43
C LEU A 106 1.08 -10.24 -7.30
N PRO A 107 2.11 -10.77 -6.62
CA PRO A 107 2.27 -12.21 -6.40
C PRO A 107 1.16 -12.79 -5.51
N GLU A 108 0.96 -14.10 -5.62
CA GLU A 108 0.02 -14.85 -4.76
C GLU A 108 0.47 -14.83 -3.29
N GLY A 109 -0.48 -14.82 -2.36
CA GLY A 109 -0.18 -14.76 -0.92
C GLY A 109 0.43 -13.42 -0.45
N VAL A 110 0.36 -12.39 -1.30
CA VAL A 110 0.78 -11.02 -0.99
C VAL A 110 -0.43 -10.10 -1.05
N ALA A 111 -0.64 -9.35 0.03
CA ALA A 111 -1.70 -8.34 0.11
C ALA A 111 -1.12 -6.93 -0.05
N MET A 112 -1.84 -6.07 -0.76
CA MET A 112 -1.46 -4.67 -0.96
C MET A 112 -2.53 -3.74 -0.38
N GLU A 113 -2.07 -2.72 0.33
CA GLU A 113 -2.86 -1.62 0.86
C GLU A 113 -2.30 -0.31 0.31
N VAL A 114 -3.15 0.52 -0.29
CA VAL A 114 -2.77 1.79 -0.92
C VAL A 114 -3.47 2.95 -0.22
N VAL A 115 -2.67 3.94 0.20
CA VAL A 115 -3.16 5.18 0.79
C VAL A 115 -2.76 6.33 -0.12
N LYS A 116 -3.76 6.97 -0.73
CA LYS A 116 -3.59 8.15 -1.58
C LYS A 116 -3.84 9.41 -0.76
N VAL A 117 -2.83 10.29 -0.64
CA VAL A 117 -2.97 11.58 0.05
C VAL A 117 -3.14 12.68 -1.01
N ARG A 118 -4.38 13.10 -1.23
CA ARG A 118 -4.71 14.15 -2.20
C ARG A 118 -4.15 15.49 -1.73
N GLN A 119 -3.59 16.26 -2.67
CA GLN A 119 -3.19 17.63 -2.46
C GLN A 119 -4.41 18.52 -2.71
N THR A 120 -4.97 19.10 -1.65
CA THR A 120 -5.97 20.15 -1.78
C THR A 120 -5.27 21.50 -1.88
N LEU A 121 -5.75 22.38 -2.77
CA LEU A 121 -5.40 23.78 -2.70
C LEU A 121 -6.04 24.34 -1.42
N SER A 122 -5.23 24.80 -0.48
CA SER A 122 -5.77 25.62 0.61
C SER A 122 -6.30 26.91 -0.02
N ASN A 123 -7.58 27.22 0.21
CA ASN A 123 -8.19 28.46 -0.26
C ASN A 123 -7.32 29.66 0.18
N VAL A 124 -6.81 30.39 -0.79
CA VAL A 124 -6.07 31.63 -0.54
C VAL A 124 -7.10 32.75 -0.31
N TYR A 125 -6.93 33.47 0.83
CA TYR A 125 -7.63 34.67 1.35
C TYR A 125 -9.00 34.42 2.05
N THR A 126 -9.19 34.65 3.35
CA THR A 126 -9.24 35.99 3.99
C THR A 126 -9.05 35.94 5.53
N THR A 127 -8.47 37.04 6.02
CA THR A 127 -8.22 37.62 7.34
C THR A 127 -9.22 37.37 8.50
N HIS A 128 -8.63 37.31 9.72
CA HIS A 128 -9.22 37.44 11.07
C HIS A 128 -10.22 36.39 11.61
N ARG A 129 -9.76 35.70 12.67
CA ARG A 129 -10.52 35.22 13.84
C ARG A 129 -11.57 34.10 13.61
N LEU A 130 -11.15 32.87 13.93
CA LEU A 130 -11.72 31.94 14.93
C LEU A 130 -11.67 30.48 14.44
N LYS A 131 -10.89 29.67 15.17
CA LYS A 131 -10.86 28.21 15.20
C LYS A 131 -10.88 27.52 13.83
N GLN A 132 -9.70 27.44 13.23
CA GLN A 132 -9.42 26.42 12.22
C GLN A 132 -9.54 25.05 12.90
N PHE A 133 -10.68 24.38 12.71
CA PHE A 133 -10.70 22.93 12.81
C PHE A 133 -9.80 22.43 11.69
N ASN A 134 -8.64 21.89 12.06
CA ASN A 134 -7.81 21.13 11.12
C ASN A 134 -8.68 20.01 10.56
N THR A 135 -9.22 20.18 9.35
CA THR A 135 -9.77 19.07 8.58
C THR A 135 -8.61 18.14 8.31
N ALA A 136 -8.60 16.98 8.96
CA ALA A 136 -7.61 15.94 8.73
C ALA A 136 -7.48 15.69 7.22
N PRO A 137 -6.26 15.48 6.68
CA PRO A 137 -6.14 15.04 5.29
C PRO A 137 -7.00 13.78 5.14
N THR A 138 -8.03 13.85 4.31
CA THR A 138 -8.92 12.73 4.03
C THR A 138 -8.10 11.67 3.32
N ALA A 139 -7.51 10.77 4.10
CA ALA A 139 -6.86 9.56 3.62
C ALA A 139 -7.97 8.64 3.15
N GLU A 140 -8.29 8.71 1.86
CA GLU A 140 -9.22 7.77 1.26
C GLU A 140 -8.44 6.46 1.04
N ILE A 141 -8.73 5.46 1.87
CA ILE A 141 -8.18 4.11 1.73
C ILE A 141 -8.88 3.47 0.52
N TYR A 142 -8.24 3.52 -0.63
CA TYR A 142 -8.75 2.87 -1.83
C TYR A 142 -8.00 1.56 -2.06
N ASN A 143 -8.76 0.48 -1.92
CA ASN A 143 -8.45 -0.88 -2.36
C ASN A 143 -7.42 -1.63 -1.50
N ILE A 144 -7.95 -2.53 -0.65
CA ILE A 144 -7.23 -3.72 -0.23
C ILE A 144 -7.39 -4.72 -1.37
N VAL A 145 -6.35 -4.88 -2.20
CA VAL A 145 -6.33 -5.96 -3.19
C VAL A 145 -5.77 -7.20 -2.48
N LEU A 146 -6.65 -8.13 -2.16
CA LEU A 146 -6.30 -9.48 -1.76
C LEU A 146 -6.25 -10.32 -3.03
N ARG A 147 -5.06 -10.81 -3.40
CA ARG A 147 -4.97 -12.00 -4.25
C ARG A 147 -4.84 -13.18 -3.32
N ASP A 148 -5.87 -14.02 -3.35
CA ASP A 148 -6.20 -15.15 -2.49
C ASP A 148 -5.13 -15.58 -1.47
N ILE A 149 -5.55 -15.51 -0.19
CA ILE A 149 -4.91 -16.16 0.97
C ILE A 149 -5.34 -17.63 1.00
#